data_AF-A0A1H3E2B5-F1
#
_entry.id   AF-A0A1H3E2B5-F1
#
_cell.length_a   1.000
_cell.length_b   1.000
_cell.length_c   1.000
_cell.angle_alpha   90.00
_cell.angle_beta   90.00
_cell.angle_gamma   90.00
#
_symmetry.space_group_name_H-M   'P 1'
#
loop_
_entity.id
_entity.type
_entity.pdbx_description
1 polymer ?
#
loop_
_entity_poly.entity_id
_entity_poly.type
_entity_poly.pdbx_seq_one_letter_code
_entity_poly.pdbx_strand_id
1 'polypeptide(L)' 'MDTDLIEALQAARDLIAEHSDIRALVLECTDLSPYTARIQSDLKLPVFDLTILAQMAHSVSARGTYSGIMSWD' A
#
# COMPACT_ATOMS: atom_id res chain seq x y z
N MET A 1 11.04 -4.19 20.30
CA MET A 1 11.33 -4.73 18.96
C MET A 1 10.01 -5.19 18.43
N ASP A 2 9.60 -4.69 17.27
CA ASP A 2 8.28 -5.01 16.71
C ASP A 2 8.37 -6.33 15.96
N THR A 3 7.91 -7.41 16.59
CA THR A 3 7.99 -8.77 16.03
C THR A 3 7.15 -8.88 14.77
N ASP A 4 5.97 -8.25 14.74
CA ASP A 4 5.02 -8.31 13.63
C ASP A 4 5.63 -7.71 12.36
N LEU A 5 6.34 -6.58 12.49
CA LEU A 5 7.08 -5.99 11.38
C LEU A 5 8.17 -6.93 10.83
N ILE A 6 8.91 -7.61 11.71
CA ILE A 6 10.00 -8.51 11.31
C ILE A 6 9.43 -9.72 10.56
N GLU A 7 8.38 -10.33 11.09
CA GLU A 7 7.72 -11.48 10.47
C GLU A 7 7.09 -11.11 9.13
N ALA A 8 6.39 -9.97 9.04
CA ALA A 8 5.81 -9.49 7.80
C ALA A 8 6.86 -9.18 6.73
N LEU A 9 7.98 -8.54 7.10
CA LEU A 9 9.09 -8.28 6.18
C LEU A 9 9.74 -9.57 5.69
N GLN A 10 9.93 -10.55 6.57
CA GLN A 10 10.53 -11.82 6.21
C GLN A 10 9.62 -12.59 5.23
N ALA A 11 8.33 -12.71 5.56
CA ALA A 11 7.34 -13.35 4.69
C ALA A 11 7.27 -12.68 3.31
N ALA A 12 7.28 -11.35 3.26
CA ALA A 12 7.25 -10.62 2.00
C ALA A 12 8.53 -10.82 1.16
N ARG A 13 9.71 -10.91 1.80
CA ARG A 13 10.98 -11.21 1.11
C ARG A 13 10.99 -12.61 0.55
N ASP A 14 10.54 -13.59 1.32
CA ASP A 14 10.50 -14.99 0.90
C ASP A 14 9.55 -15.15 -0.31
N LEU A 15 8.39 -14.50 -0.26
CA LEU A 15 7.43 -14.48 -1.37
C LEU A 15 8.02 -13.89 -2.67
N ILE A 16 8.74 -12.76 -2.57
CA ILE A 16 9.37 -12.12 -3.74
C ILE A 16 10.53 -12.97 -4.28
N ALA A 17 11.27 -13.65 -3.40
CA ALA A 17 12.36 -14.53 -3.79
C ALA A 17 11.84 -15.76 -4.55
N GLU A 18 10.69 -16.32 -4.13
CA GLU A 18 10.04 -17.45 -4.81
C GLU A 18 9.37 -17.03 -6.13
N HIS A 19 8.81 -15.81 -6.18
CA HIS A 19 8.08 -15.28 -7.33
C HIS A 19 8.63 -13.93 -7.79
N SER A 20 9.73 -13.99 -8.56
CA SER A 20 10.45 -12.79 -9.04
C SER A 20 9.66 -11.86 -9.97
N ASP A 21 8.51 -12.31 -10.48
CA ASP A 21 7.58 -11.54 -11.30
C ASP A 21 6.61 -10.68 -10.50
N ILE A 22 6.54 -10.85 -9.17
CA ILE A 22 5.75 -9.99 -8.28
C ILE A 22 6.21 -8.54 -8.39
N ARG A 23 5.25 -7.65 -8.66
CA ARG A 23 5.48 -6.20 -8.81
C ARG A 23 4.76 -5.34 -7.78
N ALA A 24 3.96 -5.91 -6.90
CA ALA A 24 3.25 -5.21 -5.84
C ALA A 24 2.81 -6.19 -4.74
N LEU A 25 2.54 -5.69 -3.54
CA LEU A 25 2.02 -6.46 -2.42
C LEU A 25 0.71 -5.87 -1.90
N VAL A 26 -0.15 -6.72 -1.33
CA VAL A 26 -1.33 -6.32 -0.56
C VAL A 26 -1.19 -6.89 0.85
N LEU A 27 -1.30 -6.04 1.86
CA LEU A 27 -1.38 -6.43 3.25
C LEU A 27 -2.86 -6.65 3.61
N GLU A 28 -3.26 -7.91 3.75
CA GLU A 28 -4.66 -8.26 4.06
C GLU A 28 -5.06 -7.98 5.51
N CYS A 29 -4.11 -8.11 6.45
CA CYS A 29 -4.38 -7.89 7.86
C CYS A 29 -4.39 -6.39 8.17
N THR A 30 -5.48 -5.92 8.79
CA THR A 30 -5.66 -4.51 9.16
C THR A 30 -4.59 -4.02 10.13
N ASP A 31 -4.09 -4.91 10.97
CA ASP A 31 -3.09 -4.60 12.00
C ASP A 31 -1.70 -4.35 11.39
N LEU A 32 -1.48 -4.71 10.12
CA LEU A 32 -0.23 -4.46 9.42
C LEU A 32 -0.15 -3.07 8.77
N SER A 33 -1.26 -2.33 8.72
CA SER A 33 -1.30 -0.99 8.09
C SER A 33 -0.25 -0.01 8.64
N PRO A 34 0.09 0.01 9.96
CA PRO A 34 1.17 0.86 10.47
C PRO A 34 2.56 0.55 9.88
N TYR A 35 2.76 -0.64 9.32
CA TYR A 35 4.03 -1.11 8.78
C TYR A 35 4.18 -0.90 7.28
N THR A 36 3.10 -0.55 6.55
CA THR A 36 3.08 -0.43 5.10
C THR A 36 4.21 0.43 4.55
N ALA A 37 4.38 1.64 5.10
CA ALA A 37 5.44 2.56 4.64
C ALA A 37 6.84 1.98 4.83
N ARG A 38 7.07 1.23 5.92
CA ARG A 38 8.36 0.57 6.18
C ARG A 38 8.59 -0.59 5.22
N ILE A 39 7.60 -1.46 5.03
CA ILE A 39 7.67 -2.59 4.11
C ILE A 39 7.91 -2.09 2.67
N GLN A 40 7.19 -1.05 2.25
CA GLN A 40 7.37 -0.41 0.95
C GLN A 40 8.79 0.15 0.77
N SER A 41 9.32 0.84 1.79
CA SER A 41 10.68 1.36 1.75
C SER A 41 11.72 0.24 1.65
N ASP A 42 11.52 -0.87 2.36
CA ASP A 42 12.50 -1.96 2.40
C ASP A 42 12.46 -2.82 1.12
N LEU A 43 11.28 -3.02 0.52
CA LEU A 43 11.11 -3.87 -0.66
C LEU A 43 11.17 -3.11 -1.99
N LYS A 44 11.02 -1.77 -1.97
CA LYS A 44 10.98 -0.91 -3.16
C LYS A 44 9.90 -1.33 -4.17
N LEU A 45 8.79 -1.88 -3.67
CA LEU A 45 7.59 -2.24 -4.44
C LEU A 45 6.38 -1.45 -3.92
N PRO A 46 5.37 -1.18 -4.77
CA PRO A 46 4.05 -0.78 -4.29
C PRO A 46 3.52 -1.75 -3.23
N VAL A 47 3.05 -1.20 -2.10
CA VAL A 47 2.39 -1.97 -1.04
C VAL A 47 1.04 -1.32 -0.78
N PHE A 48 -0.03 -2.11 -0.90
CA PHE A 48 -1.40 -1.70 -0.63
C PHE A 48 -1.84 -2.24 0.72
N ASP A 49 -2.66 -1.49 1.43
CA ASP A 49 -3.31 -1.91 2.68
C ASP A 49 -4.75 -1.40 2.73
N LEU A 50 -5.47 -1.68 3.82
CA LEU A 50 -6.85 -1.26 3.97
C LEU A 50 -6.99 0.27 4.09
N THR A 51 -6.01 0.99 4.63
CA THR A 51 -6.04 2.45 4.73
C THR A 51 -5.94 3.11 3.36
N ILE A 52 -5.09 2.57 2.47
CA ILE A 52 -4.99 2.98 1.08
C ILE A 52 -6.29 2.69 0.34
N LEU A 53 -6.89 1.50 0.54
CA LEU A 53 -8.19 1.18 -0.04
C LEU A 53 -9.28 2.16 0.41
N ALA A 54 -9.32 2.51 1.70
CA ALA A 54 -10.26 3.49 2.24
C ALA A 54 -10.04 4.89 1.64
N GLN A 55 -8.78 5.32 1.44
CA GLN A 55 -8.46 6.57 0.75
C GLN A 55 -8.92 6.56 -0.71
N MET A 56 -8.73 5.45 -1.43
CA MET A 56 -9.24 5.26 -2.79
C MET A 56 -10.77 5.37 -2.83
N ALA A 57 -11.48 4.67 -1.94
CA ALA A 57 -12.93 4.74 -1.84
C ALA A 57 -13.44 6.17 -1.50
N HIS A 58 -12.74 6.87 -0.61
CA HIS A 58 -13.02 8.26 -0.30
C HIS A 58 -12.85 9.17 -1.52
N SER A 59 -11.77 9.00 -2.28
CA SER A 59 -11.50 9.82 -3.47
C SER A 59 -12.58 9.71 -4.56
N VAL A 60 -13.24 8.54 -4.65
CA VAL A 60 -14.34 8.29 -5.59
C VAL A 60 -15.64 8.93 -5.10
N SER A 61 -15.92 8.82 -3.80
CA SER A 61 -17.19 9.27 -3.20
C SER A 61 -17.22 10.77 -2.88
N ALA A 62 -16.08 11.38 -2.61
CA ALA A 62 -15.96 12.77 -2.16
C ALA A 62 -15.03 13.60 -3.08
N ARG A 63 -15.18 13.43 -4.41
CA ARG A 63 -14.33 14.12 -5.38
C ARG A 63 -14.60 15.62 -5.40
N GLY A 64 -13.57 16.41 -5.10
CA GLY A 64 -13.60 17.88 -5.25
C GLY A 64 -13.62 18.31 -6.72
N THR A 65 -14.09 19.53 -6.97
CA THR A 65 -14.08 20.14 -8.32
C THR A 65 -12.64 20.25 -8.83
N TYR A 66 -12.44 19.97 -10.11
CA TYR A 66 -11.13 20.12 -10.74
C TYR A 66 -10.72 21.60 -10.76
N SER A 67 -9.56 21.92 -10.18
CA SER A 67 -8.95 23.25 -10.24
C SER A 67 -7.76 23.23 -11.19
N GLY A 68 -7.99 23.66 -12.43
CA GLY A 68 -6.95 23.81 -13.45
C GLY A 68 -7.34 24.86 -14.49
N ILE A 69 -6.46 25.12 -15.47
CA ILE A 69 -6.70 26.11 -16.53
C ILE A 69 -7.84 25.72 -17.50
N MET A 70 -8.27 24.47 -17.44
CA MET A 70 -9.40 23.97 -18.20
C MET A 70 -10.66 24.14 -17.34
N SER A 71 -11.38 25.24 -17.56
CA SER A 71 -12.72 25.44 -17.03
C SER A 71 -13.67 24.41 -17.65
N TRP A 72 -14.28 23.59 -16.81
CA TRP A 72 -15.38 22.70 -17.18
C TRP A 72 -16.70 23.43 -16.93
N ASP A 73 -16.91 24.52 -17.68
CA ASP A 73 -18.18 25.23 -17.81
C ASP A 73 -18.71 25.03 -19.24
#